data_AF-A0A0L7L398-F1
#
_entry.id   AF-A0A0L7L398-F1
#
_cell.length_a   1.000
_cell.length_b   1.000
_cell.length_c   1.000
_cell.angle_alpha   90.00
_cell.angle_beta   90.00
_cell.angle_gamma   90.00
#
_symmetry.space_group_name_H-M   'P 1'
#
loop_
_entity.id
_entity.type
_entity.pdbx_description
1 polymer ?
#
loop_
_entity_poly.entity_id
_entity_poly.type
_entity_poly.pdbx_seq_one_letter_code
_entity_poly.pdbx_strand_id
1 'polypeptide(L)'
;MAEERENIFLFVPNLIGFGRVILAIISFYFMPTHCTLACTCYITSALLDAFDGTKFGAMLDQLTDRSGTACLMVTLATFYPQWTFWLQLSLAIDITCHWLYLHTVTLQGKTSHKFIDMSENPIMHVYYTNKTVLFFMCAGNEAFYAALYVMNFHTGPI
;
A
#
# COMPACT_ATOMS: atom_id res chain seq x y z
N MET A 1 -39.69 -18.02 2.27
CA MET A 1 -38.25 -18.02 2.59
C MET A 1 -37.65 -16.82 1.92
N ALA A 2 -37.46 -15.73 2.66
CA ALA A 2 -36.68 -14.61 2.17
C ALA A 2 -35.22 -15.04 2.27
N GLU A 3 -34.55 -15.17 1.13
CA GLU A 3 -33.09 -15.19 1.08
C GLU A 3 -32.62 -13.83 1.63
N GLU A 4 -32.30 -13.76 2.92
CA GLU A 4 -31.48 -12.66 3.43
C GLU A 4 -30.12 -12.79 2.74
N ARG A 5 -29.96 -12.07 1.64
CA ARG A 5 -28.65 -11.83 1.05
C ARG A 5 -27.84 -11.14 2.13
N GLU A 6 -26.99 -11.88 2.84
CA GLU A 6 -26.00 -11.31 3.73
C GLU A 6 -25.28 -10.22 2.94
N ASN A 7 -25.48 -8.96 3.36
CA ASN A 7 -24.82 -7.85 2.73
C ASN A 7 -23.33 -8.01 3.03
N ILE A 8 -22.61 -8.57 2.07
CA ILE A 8 -21.16 -8.73 2.12
C ILE A 8 -20.51 -7.37 2.48
N PHE A 9 -21.13 -6.25 2.07
CA PHE A 9 -20.72 -4.87 2.41
C PHE A 9 -20.87 -4.46 3.89
N LEU A 10 -21.68 -5.17 4.69
CA LEU A 10 -21.95 -4.87 6.12
C LEU A 10 -21.26 -5.86 7.08
N PHE A 11 -20.38 -6.72 6.56
CA PHE A 11 -19.51 -7.53 7.41
C PHE A 11 -18.55 -6.59 8.16
N VAL A 12 -18.41 -6.77 9.48
CA VAL A 12 -17.56 -5.92 10.36
C VAL A 12 -16.15 -5.66 9.78
N PRO A 13 -15.45 -6.65 9.17
CA PRO A 13 -14.19 -6.42 8.47
C PRO A 13 -14.29 -5.38 7.34
N ASN A 14 -15.27 -5.51 6.45
CA ASN A 14 -15.42 -4.58 5.32
C ASN A 14 -15.79 -3.16 5.78
N LEU A 15 -16.48 -3.01 6.91
CA LEU A 15 -16.75 -1.69 7.51
C LEU A 15 -15.46 -1.03 8.03
N ILE A 16 -14.53 -1.81 8.59
CA ILE A 16 -13.19 -1.35 8.97
C ILE A 16 -12.43 -0.92 7.71
N GLY A 17 -12.46 -1.72 6.64
CA GLY A 17 -11.90 -1.35 5.33
C GLY A 17 -12.41 0.00 4.80
N PHE A 18 -13.72 0.28 4.87
CA PHE A 18 -14.25 1.60 4.50
C PHE A 18 -13.77 2.72 5.44
N GLY A 19 -13.66 2.44 6.74
CA GLY A 19 -13.07 3.37 7.71
C GLY A 19 -11.62 3.74 7.37
N ARG A 20 -10.81 2.77 6.92
CA ARG A 20 -9.44 2.98 6.43
C ARG A 20 -9.42 3.93 5.23
N VAL A 21 -10.28 3.70 4.24
CA VAL A 21 -10.38 4.57 3.07
C VAL A 21 -10.70 6.02 3.47
N ILE A 22 -11.61 6.23 4.43
CA ILE A 22 -11.94 7.57 4.93
C ILE A 22 -10.73 8.21 5.63
N LEU A 23 -10.05 7.48 6.51
CA LEU A 23 -8.84 7.97 7.18
C LEU A 23 -7.72 8.31 6.19
N ALA A 24 -7.54 7.49 5.16
CA ALA A 24 -6.59 7.74 4.08
C ALA A 24 -6.93 9.02 3.32
N ILE A 25 -8.20 9.23 2.94
CA ILE A 25 -8.66 10.47 2.27
C ILE A 25 -8.39 11.70 3.14
N ILE A 26 -8.70 11.64 4.44
CA ILE A 26 -8.41 12.72 5.39
C ILE A 26 -6.91 12.98 5.42
N SER A 27 -6.09 11.93 5.49
CA SER A 27 -4.64 12.05 5.44
C SER A 27 -4.17 12.75 4.17
N PHE A 28 -4.69 12.37 3.00
CA PHE A 28 -4.27 12.95 1.72
C PHE A 28 -4.61 14.44 1.62
N TYR A 29 -5.76 14.85 2.16
CA TYR A 29 -6.16 16.24 2.19
C TYR A 29 -5.23 17.10 3.07
N PHE A 30 -4.84 16.59 4.24
CA PHE A 30 -4.01 17.32 5.19
C PHE A 30 -2.49 17.14 4.94
N MET A 31 -2.08 16.19 4.09
CA MET A 31 -0.69 15.92 3.76
C MET A 31 0.13 17.18 3.38
N PRO A 32 -0.39 18.13 2.57
CA PRO A 32 0.38 19.32 2.20
C PRO A 32 0.50 20.37 3.32
N THR A 33 -0.33 20.32 4.37
CA THR A 33 -0.51 21.46 5.30
C THR A 33 -0.29 21.11 6.78
N HIS A 34 -0.65 19.91 7.23
CA HIS A 34 -0.63 19.52 8.64
C HIS A 34 0.02 18.14 8.82
N CYS A 35 1.35 18.13 8.99
CA CYS A 35 2.16 16.90 9.10
C CYS A 35 1.64 15.94 10.16
N THR A 36 1.39 16.40 11.38
CA THR A 36 1.00 15.53 12.50
C THR A 36 -0.34 14.84 12.24
N LEU A 37 -1.34 15.60 11.78
CA LEU A 37 -2.67 15.06 11.48
C LEU A 37 -2.61 14.06 10.32
N ALA A 38 -1.88 14.41 9.25
CA ALA A 38 -1.67 13.51 8.12
C ALA A 38 -0.98 12.21 8.56
N CYS A 39 0.13 12.28 9.29
CA CYS A 39 0.84 11.10 9.79
C CYS A 39 -0.04 10.22 10.70
N THR A 40 -0.80 10.82 11.63
CA THR A 40 -1.67 10.05 12.53
C THR A 40 -2.78 9.34 11.75
N CYS A 41 -3.46 10.03 10.83
CA CYS A 41 -4.49 9.41 9.98
C CYS A 41 -3.90 8.32 9.08
N TYR A 42 -2.73 8.57 8.48
CA TYR A 42 -2.03 7.62 7.61
C TYR A 42 -1.66 6.33 8.36
N ILE A 43 -0.97 6.46 9.50
CA ILE A 43 -0.52 5.32 10.30
C ILE A 43 -1.72 4.57 10.87
N THR A 44 -2.76 5.28 11.33
CA THR A 44 -3.98 4.63 11.83
C THR A 44 -4.67 3.84 10.71
N SER A 45 -4.75 4.40 9.50
CA SER A 45 -5.27 3.68 8.33
C SER A 45 -4.45 2.43 8.00
N ALA A 46 -3.11 2.50 8.07
CA ALA A 46 -2.24 1.35 7.80
C ALA A 46 -2.32 0.26 8.89
N LEU A 47 -2.43 0.63 10.17
CA LEU A 47 -2.50 -0.34 11.27
C LEU A 47 -3.83 -1.11 11.31
N LEU A 48 -4.91 -0.51 10.81
CA LEU A 48 -6.23 -1.13 10.75
C LEU A 48 -6.32 -2.25 9.69
N ASP A 49 -5.30 -2.43 8.86
CA ASP A 49 -5.15 -3.51 7.87
C ASP A 49 -5.23 -4.92 8.46
N ALA A 50 -4.74 -5.09 9.69
CA ALA A 50 -4.65 -6.40 10.32
C ALA A 50 -6.01 -7.01 10.74
N PHE A 51 -7.12 -6.27 10.59
CA PHE A 51 -8.44 -6.68 11.06
C PHE A 51 -9.36 -7.20 9.95
N ASP A 52 -8.87 -7.29 8.72
CA ASP A 52 -9.66 -7.74 7.57
C ASP A 52 -9.62 -9.27 7.38
N GLY A 53 -10.83 -9.87 7.30
CA GLY A 53 -11.02 -11.33 7.31
C GLY A 53 -11.60 -11.92 6.04
N THR A 54 -11.90 -11.09 5.03
CA THR A 54 -12.52 -11.52 3.76
C THR A 54 -11.56 -11.37 2.59
N LYS A 55 -11.74 -12.17 1.52
CA LYS A 55 -10.92 -12.04 0.30
C LYS A 55 -11.10 -10.68 -0.39
N PHE A 56 -12.30 -10.11 -0.27
CA PHE A 56 -12.58 -8.77 -0.79
C PHE A 56 -11.87 -7.71 0.03
N GLY A 57 -11.93 -7.80 1.36
CA GLY A 57 -11.17 -6.96 2.29
C GLY A 57 -9.69 -6.97 1.96
N ALA A 58 -9.07 -8.14 1.90
CA ALA A 58 -7.64 -8.27 1.56
C ALA A 58 -7.25 -7.65 0.20
N MET A 59 -8.14 -7.65 -0.80
CA MET A 59 -7.90 -6.95 -2.07
C MET A 59 -8.08 -5.43 -1.94
N LEU A 60 -9.10 -4.99 -1.20
CA LEU A 60 -9.35 -3.58 -0.90
C LEU A 60 -8.19 -2.96 -0.10
N ASP A 61 -7.65 -3.73 0.84
CA ASP A 61 -6.52 -3.39 1.69
C ASP A 61 -5.26 -3.13 0.88
N GLN A 62 -4.88 -4.10 0.05
CA GLN A 62 -3.73 -3.97 -0.85
C GLN A 62 -3.88 -2.74 -1.75
N LEU A 63 -5.08 -2.47 -2.28
CA LEU A 63 -5.33 -1.30 -3.13
C LEU A 63 -5.26 0.02 -2.35
N THR A 64 -5.77 0.03 -1.11
CA THR A 64 -5.76 1.20 -0.22
C THR A 64 -4.33 1.55 0.18
N ASP A 65 -3.50 0.56 0.49
CA ASP A 65 -2.08 0.76 0.81
C ASP A 65 -1.32 1.35 -0.37
N ARG A 66 -1.51 0.79 -1.58
CA ARG A 66 -0.88 1.33 -2.80
C ARG A 66 -1.32 2.77 -3.08
N SER A 67 -2.60 3.06 -2.89
CA SER A 67 -3.14 4.42 -3.02
C SER A 67 -2.53 5.37 -1.98
N GLY A 68 -2.31 4.87 -0.76
CA GLY A 68 -1.61 5.57 0.32
C GLY A 68 -0.21 6.02 -0.09
N THR A 69 0.64 5.07 -0.49
CA THR A 69 2.00 5.37 -0.94
C THR A 69 2.00 6.29 -2.16
N ALA A 70 1.06 6.10 -3.11
CA ALA A 70 0.95 6.96 -4.29
C ALA A 70 0.67 8.42 -3.93
N CYS A 71 -0.32 8.67 -3.06
CA CYS A 71 -0.65 10.02 -2.61
C CYS A 71 0.47 10.67 -1.79
N LEU A 72 1.19 9.88 -0.97
CA LEU A 72 2.39 10.32 -0.28
C LEU A 72 3.49 10.76 -1.26
N MET A 73 3.76 9.96 -2.28
CA MET A 73 4.77 10.27 -3.30
C MET A 73 4.39 11.49 -4.16
N VAL A 74 3.12 11.64 -4.51
CA VAL A 74 2.61 12.85 -5.20
C VAL A 74 2.84 14.08 -4.33
N THR A 75 2.55 14.01 -3.03
CA THR A 75 2.83 15.11 -2.10
C THR A 75 4.33 15.40 -2.03
N LEU A 76 5.17 14.38 -1.91
CA LEU A 76 6.63 14.54 -1.92
C LEU A 76 7.14 15.19 -3.21
N ALA A 77 6.55 14.90 -4.37
CA ALA A 77 6.91 15.56 -5.62
C ALA A 77 6.59 17.06 -5.62
N THR A 78 5.60 17.50 -4.83
CA THR A 78 5.33 18.93 -4.63
C THR A 78 6.37 19.60 -3.72
N PHE A 79 6.88 18.88 -2.72
CA PHE A 79 7.91 19.38 -1.80
C PHE A 79 9.32 19.36 -2.39
N TYR A 80 9.63 18.33 -3.18
CA TYR A 80 10.94 18.08 -3.76
C TYR A 80 10.86 18.05 -5.30
N PRO A 81 10.53 19.16 -5.97
CA PRO A 81 10.28 19.19 -7.41
C PRO A 81 11.49 18.75 -8.26
N GLN A 82 12.70 18.88 -7.72
CA GLN A 82 13.95 18.42 -8.36
C GLN A 82 14.02 16.89 -8.51
N TRP A 83 13.34 16.14 -7.63
CA TRP A 83 13.36 14.67 -7.58
C TRP A 83 12.09 14.05 -8.17
N THR A 84 11.17 14.86 -8.71
CA THR A 84 9.87 14.43 -9.24
C THR A 84 9.98 13.29 -10.26
N PHE A 85 10.96 13.34 -11.18
CA PHE A 85 11.15 12.27 -12.16
C PHE A 85 11.42 10.92 -11.50
N TRP A 86 12.27 10.90 -10.47
CA TRP A 86 12.62 9.67 -9.75
C TRP A 86 11.46 9.14 -8.90
N LEU A 87 10.70 10.03 -8.27
CA LEU A 87 9.48 9.67 -7.54
C LEU A 87 8.43 9.11 -8.51
N GLN A 88 8.20 9.75 -9.65
CA GLN A 88 7.27 9.27 -10.67
C GLN A 88 7.68 7.90 -11.22
N LEU A 89 8.98 7.70 -11.50
CA LEU A 89 9.49 6.42 -11.96
C LEU A 89 9.30 5.32 -10.92
N SER A 90 9.62 5.59 -9.65
CA SER A 90 9.42 4.61 -8.57
C SER A 90 7.95 4.27 -8.38
N LEU A 91 7.05 5.26 -8.45
CA LEU A 91 5.61 5.03 -8.34
C LEU A 91 5.08 4.18 -9.52
N ALA A 92 5.52 4.49 -10.74
CA ALA A 92 5.13 3.75 -11.93
C ALA A 92 5.57 2.29 -11.88
N ILE A 93 6.80 2.04 -11.41
CA ILE A 93 7.33 0.69 -11.22
C ILE A 93 6.51 -0.05 -10.16
N ASP A 94 6.24 0.56 -9.00
CA ASP A 94 5.50 -0.09 -7.90
C ASP A 94 4.11 -0.54 -8.35
N ILE A 95 3.33 0.35 -8.97
CA ILE A 95 1.97 0.05 -9.45
C ILE A 95 2.01 -1.02 -10.54
N THR A 96 2.90 -0.88 -11.53
CA THR A 96 2.96 -1.82 -12.66
C THR A 96 3.38 -3.22 -12.23
N CYS A 97 4.39 -3.34 -11.35
CA CYS A 97 4.84 -4.61 -10.83
C CYS A 97 3.76 -5.32 -10.01
N HIS A 98 3.08 -4.60 -9.11
CA HIS A 98 1.98 -5.18 -8.32
C HIS A 98 0.80 -5.59 -9.19
N TRP A 99 0.44 -4.77 -10.19
CA TRP A 99 -0.64 -5.08 -11.12
C TRP A 99 -0.34 -6.34 -11.93
N LEU A 100 0.86 -6.46 -12.50
CA LEU A 100 1.29 -7.65 -13.23
C LEU A 100 1.34 -8.89 -12.32
N TYR A 101 1.84 -8.77 -11.09
CA TYR A 101 1.86 -9.86 -10.14
C TYR A 101 0.45 -10.35 -9.78
N LEU A 102 -0.47 -9.42 -9.47
CA LEU A 102 -1.85 -9.76 -9.16
C LEU A 102 -2.55 -10.44 -10.33
N HIS A 103 -2.34 -9.95 -11.56
CA HIS A 103 -2.89 -10.59 -12.76
C HIS A 103 -2.32 -11.98 -13.00
N THR A 104 -1.01 -12.19 -12.84
CA THR A 104 -0.40 -13.51 -13.03
C THR A 104 -0.92 -14.52 -12.00
N VAL A 105 -1.01 -14.13 -10.72
CA VAL A 105 -1.59 -14.97 -9.66
C VAL A 105 -3.07 -15.28 -9.91
N THR A 106 -3.84 -14.31 -10.39
CA THR A 106 -5.27 -14.50 -10.69
C THR A 106 -5.49 -15.42 -11.90
N LEU A 107 -4.72 -15.23 -12.98
CA LEU A 107 -4.79 -16.05 -14.20
C LEU A 107 -4.32 -17.49 -13.95
N GLN A 108 -3.43 -17.70 -12.98
CA GLN A 108 -2.99 -19.03 -12.52
C GLN A 108 -4.01 -19.73 -11.61
N GLY A 109 -5.19 -19.14 -11.42
CA GLY A 109 -6.26 -19.59 -10.52
C GLY A 109 -6.37 -21.11 -10.42
N LYS A 110 -5.92 -21.66 -9.29
CA LYS A 110 -6.07 -23.07 -8.89
C LYS A 110 -6.12 -24.06 -10.07
N THR A 111 -4.98 -24.37 -10.70
CA THR A 111 -4.62 -25.73 -11.13
C THR A 111 -3.34 -25.71 -11.97
N SER A 112 -2.45 -26.64 -11.62
CA SER A 112 -1.31 -27.11 -12.41
C SER A 112 0.04 -26.41 -12.19
N HIS A 113 1.01 -27.26 -11.91
CA HIS A 113 2.36 -27.04 -11.36
C HIS A 113 3.36 -26.40 -12.34
N LYS A 114 2.95 -25.41 -13.14
CA LYS A 114 3.93 -24.42 -13.59
C LYS A 114 3.95 -23.32 -12.55
N PHE A 115 4.68 -23.61 -11.47
CA PHE A 115 5.33 -22.55 -10.70
C PHE A 115 5.85 -21.54 -11.73
N ILE A 116 5.53 -20.26 -11.57
CA ILE A 116 6.47 -19.24 -12.04
C ILE A 116 7.78 -19.73 -11.50
N ASP A 117 8.66 -20.20 -12.37
CA ASP A 117 9.94 -20.73 -11.96
C ASP A 117 10.72 -19.52 -11.48
N MET A 118 10.45 -19.11 -10.24
CA MET A 118 11.16 -18.05 -9.56
C MET A 118 12.66 -18.43 -9.47
N SER A 119 13.05 -19.64 -9.86
CA SER A 119 14.44 -20.04 -10.06
C SER A 119 15.14 -19.40 -11.27
N GLU A 120 14.42 -18.78 -12.23
CA GLU A 120 15.08 -18.09 -13.35
C GLU A 120 15.76 -16.77 -12.91
N ASN A 121 15.30 -16.14 -11.82
CA ASN A 121 15.96 -14.95 -11.28
C ASN A 121 16.19 -15.09 -9.76
N PRO A 122 17.45 -15.27 -9.32
CA PRO A 122 17.79 -15.50 -7.91
C PRO A 122 17.36 -14.34 -6.99
N ILE A 123 17.27 -13.12 -7.51
CA ILE A 123 16.80 -11.95 -6.74
C ILE A 123 15.30 -12.08 -6.44
N MET A 124 14.51 -12.42 -7.46
CA MET A 124 13.06 -12.65 -7.31
C MET A 124 12.78 -13.84 -6.40
N HIS A 125 13.58 -14.91 -6.49
CA HIS A 125 13.47 -16.07 -5.60
C HIS A 125 13.64 -15.67 -4.14
N VAL A 126 14.71 -14.95 -3.79
CA VAL A 126 14.95 -14.50 -2.41
C VAL A 126 13.86 -13.55 -1.94
N TYR A 127 13.43 -12.62 -2.80
CA TYR A 127 12.40 -11.64 -2.50
C TYR A 127 11.05 -12.28 -2.16
N TYR A 128 10.60 -13.27 -2.93
CA TYR A 128 9.29 -13.92 -2.70
C TYR A 128 9.35 -15.12 -1.75
N THR A 129 10.52 -15.74 -1.54
CA THR A 129 10.65 -16.92 -0.65
C THR A 129 10.90 -16.52 0.80
N ASN A 130 11.62 -15.43 1.03
CA ASN A 130 11.98 -14.98 2.38
C ASN A 130 11.04 -13.84 2.84
N LYS A 131 10.04 -14.20 3.65
CA LYS A 131 9.09 -13.25 4.25
C LYS A 131 9.76 -12.10 5.01
N THR A 132 10.92 -12.35 5.62
CA THR A 132 11.68 -11.33 6.35
C THR A 132 12.25 -10.30 5.38
N VAL A 133 12.84 -10.72 4.27
CA VAL A 133 13.38 -9.81 3.24
C VAL A 133 12.27 -8.99 2.62
N LEU A 134 11.15 -9.62 2.27
CA LEU A 134 9.96 -8.96 1.72
C LEU A 134 9.44 -7.88 2.67
N PHE A 135 9.25 -8.24 3.95
CA PHE A 135 8.77 -7.30 4.96
C PHE A 135 9.72 -6.12 5.14
N PHE A 136 11.03 -6.37 5.29
CA PHE A 136 12.00 -5.29 5.46
C PHE A 136 12.09 -4.37 4.23
N MET A 137 11.96 -4.91 3.01
CA MET A 137 12.00 -4.07 1.81
C MET A 137 10.75 -3.19 1.70
N CYS A 138 9.56 -3.75 1.92
CA CYS A 138 8.31 -2.99 1.92
C CYS A 138 8.29 -1.95 3.06
N ALA A 139 8.58 -2.37 4.29
CA ALA A 139 8.61 -1.47 5.44
C ALA A 139 9.69 -0.40 5.31
N GLY A 140 10.86 -0.74 4.77
CA GLY A 140 11.96 0.19 4.52
C GLY A 140 11.63 1.24 3.46
N ASN A 141 11.00 0.82 2.35
CA ASN A 141 10.53 1.73 1.30
C ASN A 141 9.47 2.71 1.85
N GLU A 142 8.50 2.19 2.59
CA GLU A 142 7.46 3.00 3.21
C GLU A 142 8.04 3.98 4.26
N ALA A 143 8.94 3.49 5.11
CA ALA A 143 9.64 4.31 6.09
C ALA A 143 10.50 5.40 5.44
N PHE A 144 11.11 5.13 4.28
CA PHE A 144 11.89 6.12 3.54
C PHE A 144 11.02 7.29 3.07
N TYR A 145 9.88 7.01 2.44
CA TYR A 145 8.95 8.06 2.00
C TYR A 145 8.33 8.81 3.18
N ALA A 146 7.95 8.10 4.25
CA ALA A 146 7.44 8.72 5.46
C ALA A 146 8.48 9.62 6.14
N ALA A 147 9.75 9.19 6.18
CA ALA A 147 10.85 9.99 6.73
C ALA A 147 11.08 11.26 5.91
N LEU A 148 11.15 11.16 4.58
CA LEU A 148 11.25 12.34 3.71
C LEU A 148 10.10 13.32 3.93
N TYR A 149 8.89 12.80 4.11
CA TYR A 149 7.70 13.62 4.36
C TYR A 149 7.82 14.38 5.69
N VAL A 150 8.17 13.70 6.78
CA VAL A 150 8.34 14.32 8.10
C VAL A 150 9.50 15.32 8.11
N MET A 151 10.60 15.02 7.42
CA MET A 151 11.76 15.90 7.28
C MET A 151 11.44 17.22 6.57
N ASN A 152 10.48 17.23 5.65
CA ASN A 152 10.06 18.47 4.99
C ASN A 152 9.40 19.47 5.97
N PHE A 153 8.67 18.96 6.96
CA PHE A 153 7.96 19.80 7.95
C PHE A 153 8.78 20.11 9.20
N HIS A 154 9.66 19.18 9.59
CA HIS A 154 10.56 19.36 10.71
C HIS A 154 11.96 19.58 10.14
N THR A 155 12.30 20.84 9.89
CA THR A 155 13.70 21.23 9.69
C THR A 155 14.48 20.69 10.87
N GLY A 156 15.47 19.82 10.60
CA GLY A 156 16.36 19.29 11.62
C GLY A 156 17.01 20.41 12.44
N PRO A 157 17.58 20.11 13.62
CA PRO A 157 18.22 21.14 14.43
C PRO A 157 19.23 21.93 13.58
N ILE A 158 19.04 23.25 13.55
CA ILE A 158 19.99 24.24 13.04
C ILE A 158 21.28 24.22 13.85
#